data_AF-A0A430AVJ1-F1
#
_entry.id   AF-A0A430AVJ1-F1
#
_cell.length_a   1.000
_cell.length_b   1.000
_cell.length_c   1.000
_cell.angle_alpha   90.00
_cell.angle_beta   90.00
_cell.angle_gamma   90.00
#
_symmetry.space_group_name_H-M   'P 1'
#
loop_
_entity.id
_entity.type
_entity.pdbx_description
1 polymer ?
#
loop_
_entity_poly.entity_id
_entity_poly.type
_entity_poly.pdbx_seq_one_letter_code
_entity_poly.pdbx_strand_id
1 'polypeptide(L)'
;MNELTQLTDYYREQLEDGKMQQAYHALVNYVMKLKISMVNHYPEYKYGNVSQGYMDYTYFSVSDEYLRSKKLRFGIVFNHRLLSFELWLIGQNTAIQKEFWQKLRRSRWLTGNSQMPCYAVMELSLISAPDFSNTTRLTEEIMKMAAGNICAITDFLKGID
;
A
#
# COMPACT_ATOMS: atom_id res chain seq x y z
N MET A 1 -2.04 29.02 -25.10
CA MET A 1 -1.74 27.57 -25.07
C MET A 1 -2.59 26.96 -23.97
N ASN A 2 -3.29 25.85 -24.22
CA ASN A 2 -4.15 25.24 -23.20
C ASN A 2 -3.31 24.36 -22.26
N GLU A 3 -3.86 24.05 -21.08
CA GLU A 3 -3.19 23.28 -20.03
C GLU A 3 -2.77 21.88 -20.53
N LEU A 4 -3.60 21.22 -21.34
CA LEU A 4 -3.29 19.91 -21.88
C LEU A 4 -2.06 19.92 -22.82
N THR A 5 -1.90 20.97 -23.63
CA THR A 5 -0.72 21.15 -24.47
C THR A 5 0.53 21.28 -23.61
N GLN A 6 0.50 22.10 -22.56
CA GLN A 6 1.63 22.26 -21.64
C GLN A 6 2.01 20.95 -20.96
N LEU A 7 1.02 20.19 -20.48
CA LEU A 7 1.25 18.88 -19.87
C LEU A 7 1.81 17.86 -20.85
N THR A 8 1.38 17.90 -22.11
CA THR A 8 1.86 16.97 -23.15
C THR A 8 3.32 17.24 -23.52
N ASP A 9 3.71 18.52 -23.62
CA ASP A 9 5.10 18.89 -23.90
C ASP A 9 6.01 18.52 -22.73
N TYR A 10 5.61 18.85 -21.49
CA TYR A 10 6.33 18.41 -20.29
C TYR A 10 6.47 16.88 -20.23
N TYR A 11 5.39 16.14 -20.49
CA TYR A 11 5.42 14.68 -20.51
C TYR A 11 6.40 14.15 -21.55
N ARG A 12 6.41 14.73 -22.77
CA ARG A 12 7.35 14.33 -23.83
C ARG A 12 8.80 14.52 -23.38
N GLU A 13 9.12 15.65 -22.75
CA GLU A 13 10.46 15.94 -22.22
C GLU A 13 10.88 14.94 -21.15
N GLN A 14 9.99 14.61 -20.20
CA GLN A 14 10.30 13.64 -19.13
C GLN A 14 10.55 12.21 -19.64
N LEU A 15 10.06 11.87 -20.83
CA LEU A 15 10.21 10.56 -21.43
C LEU A 15 11.38 10.44 -22.41
N GLU A 16 12.04 11.54 -22.76
CA GLU A 16 13.00 11.63 -23.86
C GLU A 16 14.18 10.65 -23.71
N ASP A 17 14.72 10.52 -22.50
CA ASP A 17 15.86 9.63 -22.22
C ASP A 17 15.47 8.20 -21.81
N GLY A 18 14.17 7.91 -21.72
CA GLY A 18 13.63 6.60 -21.38
C GLY A 18 13.81 6.16 -19.91
N LYS A 19 14.49 6.95 -19.07
CA LYS A 19 14.82 6.53 -17.69
C LYS A 19 13.60 6.49 -16.79
N MET A 20 12.64 7.41 -16.98
CA MET A 20 11.40 7.43 -16.22
C MET A 20 10.63 6.12 -16.40
N GLN A 21 10.52 5.64 -17.65
CA GLN A 21 9.86 4.38 -18.00
C GLN A 21 10.59 3.19 -17.38
N GLN A 22 11.93 3.17 -17.47
CA GLN A 22 12.74 2.09 -16.90
C GLN A 22 12.62 2.04 -15.38
N ALA A 23 12.70 3.18 -14.71
CA ALA A 23 12.55 3.28 -13.26
C ALA A 23 11.16 2.83 -12.81
N TYR A 24 10.10 3.35 -13.43
CA TYR A 24 8.74 2.96 -13.11
C TYR A 24 8.50 1.46 -13.31
N HIS A 25 8.95 0.90 -14.43
CA HIS A 25 8.84 -0.54 -14.70
C HIS A 25 9.62 -1.38 -13.68
N ALA A 26 10.83 -0.96 -13.30
CA ALA A 26 11.63 -1.64 -12.29
C ALA A 26 10.93 -1.65 -10.92
N LEU A 27 10.35 -0.52 -10.51
CA LEU A 27 9.61 -0.39 -9.25
C LEU A 27 8.33 -1.25 -9.25
N VAL A 28 7.56 -1.21 -10.33
CA VAL A 28 6.37 -2.07 -10.48
C VAL A 28 6.75 -3.55 -10.41
N ASN A 29 7.80 -3.96 -11.10
CA ASN A 29 8.30 -5.34 -11.06
C ASN A 29 8.78 -5.74 -9.67
N TYR A 30 9.39 -4.83 -8.92
CA TYR A 30 9.77 -5.08 -7.54
C TYR A 30 8.53 -5.38 -6.68
N VAL A 31 7.47 -4.58 -6.79
CA VAL A 31 6.20 -4.82 -6.06
C VAL A 31 5.57 -6.16 -6.45
N MET A 32 5.63 -6.54 -7.73
CA MET A 32 5.17 -7.86 -8.19
C MET A 32 5.96 -9.01 -7.55
N LYS A 33 7.29 -8.90 -7.47
CA LYS A 33 8.15 -9.88 -6.81
C LYS A 33 7.86 -9.95 -5.30
N LEU A 34 7.68 -8.80 -4.66
CA LEU A 34 7.29 -8.72 -3.24
C LEU A 34 5.96 -9.46 -2.98
N LYS A 35 4.95 -9.28 -3.85
CA LYS A 35 3.69 -10.04 -3.77
C LYS A 35 3.96 -11.54 -3.83
N ILE A 36 4.76 -12.01 -4.79
CA ILE A 36 5.07 -13.44 -4.94
C ILE A 36 5.75 -13.97 -3.68
N SER A 37 6.73 -13.26 -3.14
CA SER A 37 7.38 -13.62 -1.87
C SER A 37 6.38 -13.73 -0.72
N MET A 38 5.47 -12.77 -0.57
CA MET A 38 4.42 -12.81 0.44
C MET A 38 3.49 -14.02 0.29
N VAL A 39 3.04 -14.33 -0.94
CA VAL A 39 2.20 -15.51 -1.24
C VAL A 39 2.89 -16.80 -0.81
N ASN A 40 4.20 -16.92 -1.06
CA ASN A 40 4.96 -18.12 -0.74
C ASN A 40 5.19 -18.28 0.77
N HIS A 41 5.40 -17.17 1.50
CA HIS A 41 5.69 -17.21 2.94
C HIS A 41 4.44 -17.23 3.82
N TYR A 42 3.34 -16.61 3.37
CA TYR A 42 2.08 -16.52 4.10
C TYR A 42 0.90 -16.93 3.21
N PRO A 43 0.79 -18.23 2.85
CA PRO A 43 -0.22 -18.74 1.93
C PRO A 43 -1.66 -18.74 2.49
N GLU A 44 -1.82 -18.53 3.81
CA GLU A 44 -3.11 -18.45 4.50
C GLU A 44 -3.93 -17.20 4.10
N TYR A 45 -3.26 -16.14 3.63
CA TYR A 45 -3.94 -14.93 3.18
C TYR A 45 -4.40 -15.03 1.72
N LYS A 46 -5.45 -14.28 1.40
CA LYS A 46 -5.86 -14.02 0.01
C LYS A 46 -5.20 -12.74 -0.49
N TYR A 47 -4.59 -12.83 -1.67
CA TYR A 47 -3.88 -11.75 -2.32
C TYR A 47 -4.61 -11.26 -3.57
N GLY A 48 -4.68 -9.95 -3.75
CA GLY A 48 -5.21 -9.32 -4.96
C GLY A 48 -4.19 -9.27 -6.10
N ASN A 49 -4.64 -8.79 -7.25
CA ASN A 49 -3.73 -8.40 -8.33
C ASN A 49 -2.94 -7.14 -7.97
N VAL A 50 -1.76 -7.00 -8.57
CA VAL A 50 -0.99 -5.75 -8.46
C VAL A 50 -1.68 -4.69 -9.31
N SER A 51 -2.06 -3.59 -8.68
CA SER A 51 -2.55 -2.38 -9.33
C SER A 51 -1.37 -1.44 -9.52
N GLN A 52 -1.11 -1.04 -10.76
CA GLN A 52 0.04 -0.18 -11.07
C GLN A 52 -0.18 1.28 -10.67
N GLY A 53 -1.44 1.72 -10.60
CA GLY A 53 -1.81 3.12 -10.36
C GLY A 53 -1.46 4.03 -11.53
N TYR A 54 -1.40 5.32 -11.26
CA TYR A 54 -1.10 6.38 -12.22
C TYR A 54 0.30 6.98 -11.94
N MET A 55 1.28 6.12 -11.62
CA MET A 55 2.60 6.51 -11.07
C MET A 55 2.51 7.25 -9.73
N ASP A 56 1.38 7.13 -9.04
CA ASP A 56 1.14 7.60 -7.68
C ASP A 56 1.42 6.48 -6.68
N TYR A 57 0.77 5.33 -6.88
CA TYR A 57 0.82 4.18 -5.99
C TYR A 57 0.83 2.87 -6.79
N THR A 58 1.77 1.97 -6.49
CA THR A 58 1.68 0.57 -6.95
C THR A 58 1.47 -0.33 -5.75
N TYR A 59 0.43 -1.16 -5.78
CA TYR A 59 0.01 -1.91 -4.60
C TYR A 59 -0.70 -3.21 -4.93
N PHE A 60 -0.79 -4.10 -3.95
CA PHE A 60 -1.66 -5.27 -3.98
C PHE A 60 -2.37 -5.44 -2.64
N SER A 61 -3.55 -6.07 -2.66
CA SER A 61 -4.30 -6.31 -1.43
C SER A 61 -3.95 -7.64 -0.77
N VAL A 62 -4.08 -7.68 0.56
CA VAL A 62 -3.93 -8.88 1.41
C VAL A 62 -5.12 -8.94 2.38
N SER A 63 -5.73 -10.11 2.58
CA SER A 63 -6.84 -10.28 3.52
C SER A 63 -6.98 -11.72 4.03
N ASP A 64 -7.28 -11.88 5.31
CA ASP A 64 -7.73 -13.15 5.89
C ASP A 64 -9.26 -13.27 5.81
N GLU A 65 -9.81 -14.36 6.35
CA GLU A 65 -11.25 -14.58 6.35
C GLU A 65 -12.02 -13.57 7.20
N TYR A 66 -11.47 -13.21 8.36
CA TYR A 66 -12.10 -12.24 9.24
C TYR A 66 -12.23 -10.86 8.57
N LEU A 67 -11.15 -10.32 7.98
CA LEU A 67 -11.17 -9.05 7.27
C LEU A 67 -12.18 -9.06 6.12
N ARG A 68 -12.23 -10.16 5.35
CA ARG A 68 -13.22 -10.30 4.26
C ARG A 68 -14.66 -10.29 4.79
N SER A 69 -14.93 -10.94 5.91
CA SER A 69 -16.26 -10.93 6.56
C SER A 69 -16.69 -9.50 6.95
N LYS A 70 -15.72 -8.64 7.25
CA LYS A 70 -15.90 -7.21 7.58
C LYS A 70 -15.78 -6.28 6.38
N LYS A 71 -15.66 -6.81 5.15
CA LYS A 71 -15.47 -6.03 3.92
C LYS A 71 -14.23 -5.14 3.99
N LEU A 72 -13.21 -5.59 4.70
CA LEU A 72 -11.90 -4.97 4.85
C LEU A 72 -10.82 -5.76 4.11
N ARG A 73 -9.74 -5.07 3.77
CA ARG A 73 -8.48 -5.66 3.29
C ARG A 73 -7.34 -4.72 3.62
N PHE A 74 -6.13 -5.27 3.72
CA PHE A 74 -4.92 -4.46 3.69
C PHE A 74 -4.46 -4.23 2.25
N GLY A 75 -3.84 -3.08 1.99
CA GLY A 75 -3.04 -2.81 0.82
C GLY A 75 -1.57 -2.67 1.22
N ILE A 76 -0.67 -3.40 0.58
CA ILE A 76 0.76 -3.15 0.66
C ILE A 76 1.10 -2.23 -0.50
N VAL A 77 1.46 -0.99 -0.16
CA VAL A 77 1.51 0.12 -1.10
C VAL A 77 2.94 0.62 -1.22
N PHE A 78 3.43 0.72 -2.44
CA PHE A 78 4.59 1.53 -2.76
C PHE A 78 4.12 2.92 -3.22
N ASN A 79 4.47 3.94 -2.45
CA ASN A 79 4.20 5.34 -2.73
C ASN A 79 5.33 5.89 -3.60
N HIS A 80 5.06 6.12 -4.89
CA HIS A 80 6.08 6.55 -5.84
C HIS A 80 6.59 7.96 -5.55
N ARG A 81 5.73 8.83 -5.01
CA ARG A 81 6.10 10.21 -4.68
C ARG A 81 7.05 10.28 -3.48
N LEU A 82 6.79 9.47 -2.45
CA LEU A 82 7.61 9.43 -1.23
C LEU A 82 8.74 8.41 -1.31
N LEU A 83 8.72 7.52 -2.31
CA LEU A 83 9.59 6.35 -2.42
C LEU A 83 9.56 5.49 -1.15
N SER A 84 8.38 5.21 -0.63
CA SER A 84 8.17 4.49 0.64
C SER A 84 7.24 3.29 0.47
N PHE A 85 7.39 2.31 1.36
CA PHE A 85 6.40 1.24 1.54
C PHE A 85 5.49 1.57 2.71
N GLU A 86 4.20 1.37 2.49
CA GLU A 86 3.12 1.66 3.42
C GLU A 86 2.15 0.47 3.50
N LEU A 87 1.45 0.36 4.63
CA LEU A 87 0.38 -0.59 4.87
C LEU A 87 -0.91 0.18 5.10
N TRP A 88 -1.87 -0.02 4.21
CA TRP A 88 -3.15 0.68 4.27
C TRP A 88 -4.27 -0.27 4.68
N LEU A 89 -5.09 0.08 5.65
CA LEU A 89 -6.35 -0.64 5.91
C LEU A 89 -7.45 -0.02 5.06
N ILE A 90 -8.08 -0.81 4.19
CA ILE A 90 -9.01 -0.32 3.17
C ILE A 90 -10.37 -1.01 3.34
N GLY A 91 -11.42 -0.20 3.46
CA GLY A 91 -12.81 -0.68 3.39
C GLY A 91 -13.33 -0.74 1.95
N GLN A 92 -14.21 -1.70 1.68
CA GLN A 92 -14.78 -1.93 0.34
C GLN A 92 -15.46 -0.68 -0.25
N ASN A 93 -16.01 0.19 0.59
CA ASN A 93 -16.61 1.46 0.20
C ASN A 93 -16.43 2.51 1.31
N THR A 94 -16.80 3.76 1.01
CA THR A 94 -16.65 4.90 1.93
C THR A 94 -17.43 4.72 3.24
N ALA A 95 -18.58 4.03 3.23
CA ALA A 95 -19.35 3.80 4.46
C ALA A 95 -18.60 2.87 5.42
N ILE A 96 -18.09 1.74 4.92
CA ILE A 96 -17.25 0.81 5.70
C ILE A 96 -15.98 1.51 6.18
N GLN A 97 -15.35 2.34 5.35
CA GLN A 97 -14.16 3.07 5.77
C GLN A 97 -14.44 4.01 6.95
N LYS A 98 -15.53 4.78 6.89
CA LYS A 98 -15.91 5.70 7.97
C LYS A 98 -16.26 4.95 9.26
N GLU A 99 -16.94 3.82 9.16
CA GLU A 99 -17.27 2.98 10.31
C GLU A 99 -16.00 2.52 11.03
N PHE A 100 -15.07 1.89 10.31
CA PHE A 100 -13.84 1.38 10.91
C PHE A 100 -12.87 2.49 11.32
N TRP A 101 -12.88 3.64 10.64
CA TRP A 101 -12.16 4.83 11.09
C TRP A 101 -12.60 5.24 12.50
N GLN A 102 -13.91 5.32 12.74
CA GLN A 102 -14.45 5.68 14.04
C GLN A 102 -14.05 4.67 15.12
N LYS A 103 -14.12 3.37 14.83
CA LYS A 103 -13.70 2.30 15.75
C LYS A 103 -12.21 2.38 16.09
N LEU A 104 -11.36 2.65 15.10
CA LEU A 104 -9.91 2.69 15.25
C LEU A 104 -9.37 4.05 15.74
N ARG A 105 -10.17 5.11 15.77
CA ARG A 105 -9.69 6.49 16.02
C ARG A 105 -8.92 6.67 17.34
N ARG A 106 -9.22 5.83 18.34
CA ARG A 106 -8.53 5.84 19.65
C ARG A 106 -7.44 4.77 19.77
N SER A 107 -7.21 3.98 18.72
CA SER A 107 -6.15 2.98 18.69
C SER A 107 -4.79 3.65 18.53
N ARG A 108 -3.74 2.95 18.96
CA ARG A 108 -2.35 3.42 18.85
C ARG A 108 -1.91 3.75 17.42
N TRP A 109 -2.53 3.13 16.41
CA TRP A 109 -2.17 3.34 15.01
C TRP A 109 -2.78 4.62 14.40
N LEU A 110 -3.85 5.15 15.01
CA LEU A 110 -4.48 6.42 14.59
C LEU A 110 -4.34 7.53 15.63
N THR A 111 -3.65 7.27 16.74
CA THR A 111 -3.43 8.27 17.79
C THR A 111 -2.60 9.42 17.24
N GLY A 112 -3.20 10.62 17.19
CA GLY A 112 -2.58 11.81 16.59
C GLY A 112 -3.14 12.19 15.22
N ASN A 113 -3.89 11.30 14.56
CA ASN A 113 -4.54 11.60 13.28
C ASN A 113 -5.90 12.27 13.52
N SER A 114 -5.98 13.56 13.22
CA SER A 114 -7.22 14.33 13.34
C SER A 114 -8.20 14.07 12.19
N GLN A 115 -7.70 13.67 11.02
CA GLN A 115 -8.45 13.51 9.78
C GLN A 115 -8.30 12.09 9.21
N MET A 116 -9.40 11.56 8.69
CA MET A 116 -9.43 10.28 7.98
C MET A 116 -8.72 10.40 6.62
N PRO A 117 -7.85 9.44 6.24
CA PRO A 117 -7.26 9.40 4.91
C PRO A 117 -8.31 9.30 3.80
N CYS A 118 -7.94 9.73 2.59
CA CYS A 118 -8.87 9.77 1.46
C CYS A 118 -9.23 8.37 0.95
N TYR A 119 -8.25 7.46 0.92
CA TYR A 119 -8.38 6.14 0.27
C TYR A 119 -8.40 4.98 1.26
N ALA A 120 -8.20 5.25 2.55
CA ALA A 120 -7.98 4.24 3.57
C ALA A 120 -8.63 4.62 4.90
N VAL A 121 -8.90 3.59 5.69
CA VAL A 121 -9.15 3.71 7.14
C VAL A 121 -7.86 4.09 7.85
N MET A 122 -6.70 3.71 7.35
CA MET A 122 -5.44 3.97 8.03
C MET A 122 -4.30 3.75 7.07
N GLU A 123 -3.26 4.56 7.21
CA GLU A 123 -2.03 4.48 6.45
C GLU A 123 -0.87 4.38 7.45
N LEU A 124 -0.08 3.32 7.37
CA LEU A 124 1.05 3.07 8.26
C LEU A 124 2.32 2.97 7.43
N SER A 125 3.37 3.70 7.81
CA SER A 125 4.68 3.54 7.19
C SER A 125 5.28 2.18 7.56
N LEU A 126 5.66 1.39 6.56
CA LEU A 126 6.46 0.19 6.74
C LEU A 126 7.94 0.55 6.61
N ILE A 127 8.35 1.10 5.47
CA ILE A 127 9.73 1.49 5.19
C ILE A 127 9.71 2.87 4.51
N SER A 128 10.26 3.88 5.19
CA SER A 128 10.27 5.27 4.68
C SER A 128 11.38 5.58 3.69
N ALA A 129 12.48 4.81 3.70
CA ALA A 129 13.62 4.96 2.81
C ALA A 129 14.18 3.58 2.42
N PRO A 130 13.56 2.90 1.45
CA PRO A 130 13.93 1.56 1.04
C PRO A 130 15.30 1.54 0.35
N ASP A 131 16.16 0.64 0.82
CA ASP A 131 17.45 0.37 0.18
C ASP A 131 17.29 -0.67 -0.94
N PHE A 132 17.18 -0.18 -2.18
CA PHE A 132 17.08 -1.04 -3.37
C PHE A 132 18.41 -1.69 -3.78
N SER A 133 19.54 -1.39 -3.12
CA SER A 133 20.81 -2.06 -3.40
C SER A 133 20.84 -3.51 -2.89
N ASN A 134 20.02 -3.83 -1.88
CA ASN A 134 19.84 -5.18 -1.37
C ASN A 134 18.34 -5.54 -1.30
N THR A 135 17.79 -5.90 -2.46
CA THR A 135 16.37 -6.22 -2.61
C THR A 135 15.92 -7.42 -1.78
N THR A 136 16.81 -8.37 -1.48
CA THR A 136 16.48 -9.54 -0.65
C THR A 136 16.19 -9.11 0.78
N ARG A 137 17.12 -8.38 1.40
CA ARG A 137 16.95 -7.84 2.76
C ARG A 137 15.74 -6.92 2.85
N LEU A 138 15.57 -6.02 1.87
CA LEU A 138 14.42 -5.11 1.82
C LEU A 138 13.10 -5.89 1.77
N THR A 139 13.04 -6.97 0.96
CA THR A 139 11.84 -7.81 0.85
C THR A 139 11.53 -8.48 2.19
N GLU A 140 12.51 -9.10 2.85
CA GLU A 140 12.35 -9.74 4.16
C GLU A 140 11.84 -8.76 5.22
N GLU A 141 12.39 -7.54 5.23
CA GLU A 141 12.00 -6.48 6.17
C GLU A 141 10.55 -6.04 5.96
N ILE A 142 10.17 -5.75 4.71
CA ILE A 142 8.79 -5.38 4.36
C ILE A 142 7.82 -6.49 4.75
N MET A 143 8.14 -7.75 4.41
CA MET A 143 7.28 -8.90 4.72
C MET A 143 7.07 -9.04 6.24
N LYS A 144 8.17 -8.99 7.02
CA LYS A 144 8.11 -9.10 8.48
C LYS A 144 7.27 -7.99 9.10
N MET A 145 7.49 -6.74 8.67
CA MET A 145 6.74 -5.59 9.19
C MET A 145 5.26 -5.64 8.76
N ALA A 146 4.98 -6.00 7.51
CA ALA A 146 3.62 -6.14 7.01
C ALA A 146 2.87 -7.23 7.78
N ALA A 147 3.42 -8.44 7.87
CA ALA A 147 2.78 -9.55 8.58
C ALA A 147 2.53 -9.24 10.06
N GLY A 148 3.54 -8.67 10.75
CA GLY A 148 3.40 -8.27 12.15
C GLY A 148 2.29 -7.24 12.38
N ASN A 149 2.22 -6.21 11.53
CA ASN A 149 1.17 -5.20 11.63
C ASN A 149 -0.21 -5.75 11.23
N ILE A 150 -0.30 -6.54 10.17
CA ILE A 150 -1.55 -7.19 9.75
C ILE A 150 -2.12 -8.03 10.90
N CYS A 151 -1.30 -8.88 11.52
CA CYS A 151 -1.71 -9.70 12.66
C CYS A 151 -2.18 -8.81 13.83
N ALA A 152 -1.36 -7.85 14.27
CA ALA A 152 -1.68 -7.02 15.43
C ALA A 152 -2.94 -6.16 15.24
N ILE A 153 -3.16 -5.60 14.05
CA ILE A 153 -4.34 -4.80 13.75
C ILE A 153 -5.57 -5.71 13.64
N THR A 154 -5.45 -6.86 12.99
CA THR A 154 -6.55 -7.81 12.84
C THR A 154 -7.02 -8.34 14.19
N ASP A 155 -6.10 -8.66 15.09
CA ASP A 155 -6.44 -9.13 16.44
C ASP A 155 -7.09 -8.03 17.28
N PHE A 156 -6.63 -6.79 17.14
CA PHE A 156 -7.30 -5.65 17.76
C PHE A 156 -8.73 -5.47 17.26
N LEU A 157 -8.94 -5.56 15.94
CA LEU A 157 -10.28 -5.47 15.34
C LEU A 157 -11.22 -6.57 15.87
N LYS A 158 -10.73 -7.81 15.98
CA LYS A 158 -11.49 -8.92 16.58
C LYS A 158 -11.86 -8.67 18.03
N GLY A 159 -11.02 -7.96 18.78
CA GLY A 159 -11.24 -7.64 20.19
C GLY A 159 -12.22 -6.49 20.45
N ILE A 160 -12.55 -5.68 19.43
CA ILE A 160 -13.48 -4.55 19.55
C ILE A 160 -14.79 -4.76 18.78
N ASP A 161 -14.95 -5.91 18.15
CA ASP A 161 -16.14 -6.30 17.39
C ASP A 161 -17.28 -6.81 18.27
#